data_AF-F9PP23-F1
#
_entry.id   AF-F9PP23-F1
#
_cell.length_a   1.000
_cell.length_b   1.000
_cell.length_c   1.000
_cell.angle_alpha   90.00
_cell.angle_beta   90.00
_cell.angle_gamma   90.00
#
_symmetry.space_group_name_H-M   'P 1'
#
loop_
_entity.id
_entity.type
_entity.pdbx_description
1 polymer ?
#
loop_
_entity_poly.entity_id
_entity_poly.type
_entity_poly.pdbx_seq_one_letter_code
_entity_poly.pdbx_strand_id
1 'polypeptide(L)'
;MPTEFDLWTEIVLFENGIVFKRNNKEEKLYFSEINEIEPMLINSFFVNGKYFGYIFKFKDNSKIIVKSNDIEDLELFMEKLFDLFPKEMIREI
;
A
#
# COMPACT_ATOMS: atom_id res chain seq x y z
N MET A 1 11.95 -11.31 -20.41
CA MET A 1 10.58 -11.10 -19.87
C MET A 1 10.74 -10.55 -18.47
N PRO A 2 10.33 -9.30 -18.16
CA PRO A 2 10.20 -8.90 -16.78
C PRO A 2 8.87 -9.48 -16.29
N THR A 3 8.92 -10.50 -15.44
CA THR A 3 7.73 -11.08 -14.83
C THR A 3 7.22 -10.07 -13.81
N GLU A 4 6.42 -9.14 -14.32
CA GLU A 4 5.53 -8.21 -13.65
C GLU A 4 5.97 -7.83 -12.23
N PHE A 5 6.63 -6.67 -12.13
CA PHE A 5 6.49 -5.90 -10.92
C PHE A 5 5.00 -5.60 -10.78
N ASP A 6 4.33 -6.31 -9.87
CA ASP A 6 2.99 -6.02 -9.35
C ASP A 6 2.97 -4.59 -8.81
N LEU A 7 2.92 -3.61 -9.70
CA LEU A 7 2.76 -2.20 -9.41
C LEU A 7 1.32 -1.87 -9.78
N TRP A 8 0.61 -1.30 -8.82
CA TRP A 8 -0.69 -0.70 -9.06
C TRP A 8 -0.49 0.46 -10.04
N THR A 9 -1.33 0.53 -11.07
CA THR A 9 -1.27 1.61 -12.06
C THR A 9 -1.76 2.92 -11.45
N GLU A 10 -2.71 2.83 -10.52
CA GLU A 10 -3.29 3.97 -9.83
C GLU A 10 -3.77 3.51 -8.45
N ILE A 11 -3.55 4.36 -7.44
CA ILE A 11 -4.08 4.17 -6.09
C ILE A 11 -4.92 5.41 -5.77
N VAL A 12 -6.19 5.21 -5.48
CA VAL A 12 -7.13 6.28 -5.15
C VAL A 12 -7.53 6.17 -3.69
N LEU A 13 -7.23 7.21 -2.92
CA LEU A 13 -7.67 7.34 -1.54
C LEU A 13 -9.06 7.99 -1.47
N PHE A 14 -9.89 7.50 -0.56
CA PHE A 14 -11.21 8.08 -0.26
C PHE A 14 -11.46 8.03 1.25
N GLU A 15 -12.52 8.71 1.70
CA GLU A 15 -12.77 9.02 3.11
C GLU A 15 -12.70 7.82 4.08
N ASN A 16 -12.97 6.59 3.62
CA ASN A 16 -12.98 5.39 4.46
C ASN A 16 -12.21 4.20 3.85
N GLY A 17 -11.35 4.43 2.86
CA GLY A 17 -10.67 3.32 2.19
C GLY A 17 -9.75 3.67 1.03
N ILE A 18 -9.32 2.63 0.34
CA ILE A 18 -8.35 2.67 -0.75
C ILE A 18 -8.88 1.87 -1.94
N VAL A 19 -8.76 2.43 -3.14
CA VAL A 19 -8.97 1.71 -4.40
C VAL A 19 -7.63 1.50 -5.06
N PHE A 20 -7.28 0.24 -5.26
CA PHE A 20 -6.14 -0.17 -6.05
C PHE A 20 -6.61 -0.51 -7.46
N LYS A 21 -6.09 0.20 -8.47
CA LYS A 21 -6.40 -0.08 -9.87
C LYS A 21 -5.17 -0.63 -10.58
N ARG A 22 -5.39 -1.67 -11.37
CA ARG A 22 -4.37 -2.24 -12.26
C ARG A 22 -5.03 -2.70 -13.55
N ASN A 23 -4.64 -2.10 -14.66
CA ASN A 23 -5.24 -2.40 -15.97
C ASN A 23 -6.78 -2.33 -15.88
N ASN A 24 -7.48 -3.44 -16.15
CA ASN A 24 -8.94 -3.56 -16.09
C ASN A 24 -9.45 -4.14 -14.75
N LYS A 25 -8.60 -4.24 -13.72
CA LYS A 25 -8.96 -4.73 -12.40
C LYS A 25 -8.96 -3.60 -11.39
N GLU A 26 -9.95 -3.63 -10.50
CA GLU A 26 -10.11 -2.71 -9.39
C GLU A 26 -10.33 -3.51 -8.12
N GLU A 27 -9.59 -3.16 -7.07
CA GLU A 27 -9.70 -3.76 -5.75
C GLU A 27 -9.96 -2.65 -4.74
N LYS A 28 -11.11 -2.72 -4.06
CA LYS A 28 -11.54 -1.74 -3.06
C LYS A 28 -11.36 -2.33 -1.68
N LEU A 29 -10.83 -1.52 -0.78
CA LEU A 29 -10.57 -1.90 0.61
C LEU A 29 -11.03 -0.79 1.54
N TYR A 30 -11.62 -1.18 2.66
CA TYR A 30 -12.02 -0.25 3.70
C TYR A 30 -11.01 -0.24 4.85
N PHE A 31 -10.80 0.94 5.45
CA PHE A 31 -9.88 1.04 6.60
C PHE A 31 -10.29 0.15 7.77
N SER A 32 -11.60 -0.08 7.95
CA SER A 32 -12.13 -1.00 8.97
C SER A 32 -11.66 -2.45 8.82
N GLU A 33 -11.22 -2.85 7.62
CA GLU A 33 -10.75 -4.20 7.32
C GLU A 33 -9.25 -4.34 7.58
N ILE A 34 -8.52 -3.22 7.63
CA ILE A 34 -7.08 -3.20 7.92
C ILE A 34 -6.88 -3.57 9.38
N ASN A 35 -6.02 -4.55 9.60
CA ASN A 35 -5.56 -4.95 10.93
C ASN A 35 -4.22 -4.28 11.27
N GLU A 36 -3.29 -4.26 10.31
CA GLU A 36 -1.93 -3.75 10.52
C GLU A 36 -1.33 -3.28 9.19
N ILE A 37 -0.50 -2.23 9.24
CA ILE A 37 0.35 -1.81 8.12
C ILE A 37 1.80 -1.85 8.57
N GLU A 38 2.63 -2.65 7.90
CA GLU A 38 4.04 -2.82 8.24
C GLU A 38 4.96 -2.33 7.11
N PRO A 39 6.04 -1.60 7.41
CA PRO A 39 7.05 -1.28 6.41
C PRO A 39 7.82 -2.54 5.99
N MET A 40 8.17 -2.62 4.71
CA MET A 40 8.92 -3.72 4.10
C MET A 40 10.04 -3.17 3.21
N LEU A 41 11.25 -3.70 3.40
CA LEU A 41 12.35 -3.52 2.46
C LEU A 41 12.27 -4.61 1.39
N ILE A 42 12.15 -4.21 0.12
CA ILE A 42 12.09 -5.15 -1.00
C ILE A 42 13.44 -5.12 -1.69
N ASN A 43 14.25 -6.14 -1.40
CA ASN A 43 15.51 -6.35 -2.10
C ASN A 43 15.24 -7.26 -3.30
N SER A 44 15.17 -6.66 -4.49
CA SER A 44 14.93 -7.43 -5.72
C SER A 44 16.24 -7.67 -6.45
N PHE A 45 16.62 -8.94 -6.59
CA PHE A 45 17.82 -9.35 -7.34
C PHE A 45 17.69 -9.12 -8.86
N PHE A 46 16.48 -8.85 -9.36
CA PHE A 46 16.15 -8.81 -10.78
C PHE A 46 15.85 -7.40 -11.33
N VAL A 47 15.99 -6.35 -10.51
CA VAL A 47 15.88 -4.94 -10.94
C VAL A 47 16.95 -4.12 -10.25
N ASN A 48 17.60 -3.25 -11.01
CA ASN A 48 18.44 -2.21 -10.45
C ASN A 48 17.56 -1.19 -9.70
N GLY A 49 17.54 -1.27 -8.37
CA GLY A 49 16.88 -0.29 -7.51
C GLY A 49 16.51 -0.86 -6.14
N LYS A 50 16.57 -0.03 -5.10
CA LYS A 50 15.97 -0.34 -3.80
C LYS A 50 14.48 -0.07 -3.92
N TYR A 51 13.65 -1.07 -3.63
CA TYR A 51 12.21 -0.88 -3.54
C TYR A 51 11.82 -0.76 -2.07
N PHE A 52 10.96 0.20 -1.80
CA PHE A 52 10.33 0.42 -0.50
C PHE A 52 8.88 -0.01 -0.63
N GLY A 53 8.31 -0.51 0.46
CA GLY A 53 6.91 -0.87 0.45
C GLY A 53 6.30 -0.99 1.83
N TYR A 54 4.98 -1.14 1.83
CA TYR A 54 4.18 -1.41 2.99
C TYR A 54 3.30 -2.64 2.74
N ILE A 55 3.19 -3.49 3.76
CA ILE A 55 2.29 -4.64 3.77
C ILE A 55 1.05 -4.24 4.55
N PHE A 56 -0.09 -4.23 3.88
CA PHE A 56 -1.40 -4.07 4.48
C PHE A 56 -1.90 -5.47 4.83
N LYS A 57 -2.00 -5.77 6.12
CA LYS A 57 -2.59 -7.01 6.62
C LYS A 57 -4.03 -6.76 7.02
N PHE A 58 -4.93 -7.60 6.55
CA PHE A 58 -6.36 -7.49 6.84
C PHE A 58 -6.78 -8.47 7.94
N LYS A 59 -7.95 -8.21 8.53
CA LYS A 59 -8.53 -9.04 9.60
C LYS A 59 -8.82 -10.49 9.18
N ASP A 60 -9.01 -10.73 7.89
CA ASP A 60 -9.22 -12.07 7.31
C ASP A 60 -7.90 -12.80 6.98
N ASN A 61 -6.76 -12.25 7.42
CA ASN A 61 -5.39 -12.69 7.11
C ASN A 61 -4.96 -12.54 5.65
N SER A 62 -5.78 -11.91 4.79
CA SER A 62 -5.31 -11.50 3.47
C SER A 62 -4.28 -10.36 3.59
N LYS A 63 -3.52 -10.14 2.53
CA LYS A 63 -2.51 -9.07 2.49
C LYS A 63 -2.39 -8.43 1.12
N ILE A 64 -2.17 -7.13 1.11
CA ILE A 64 -1.78 -6.36 -0.07
C ILE A 64 -0.42 -5.72 0.17
N ILE A 65 0.41 -5.72 -0.87
CA ILE A 65 1.71 -5.07 -0.86
C ILE A 65 1.63 -3.83 -1.75
N VAL A 66 1.93 -2.68 -1.15
CA VAL A 66 2.13 -1.43 -1.87
C VAL A 66 3.63 -1.18 -1.91
N LYS A 67 4.20 -0.98 -3.10
CA LYS A 67 5.64 -0.77 -3.26
C LYS A 67 5.93 0.26 -4.34
N SER A 68 7.01 1.00 -4.15
CA SER A 68 7.52 1.99 -5.10
C SER A 68 9.05 1.92 -5.17
N ASN A 69 9.60 2.32 -6.31
CA ASN A 69 11.03 2.64 -6.44
C ASN A 69 11.32 4.12 -6.13
N ASP A 70 10.29 4.93 -5.96
CA ASP A 70 10.35 6.32 -5.50
C ASP A 70 9.88 6.37 -4.04
N ILE A 71 10.81 6.70 -3.14
CA ILE A 71 10.54 6.77 -1.71
C ILE A 71 9.69 8.00 -1.35
N GLU A 72 9.88 9.12 -2.05
CA GLU A 72 9.17 10.37 -1.76
C GLU A 72 7.69 10.22 -2.12
N ASP A 73 7.40 9.59 -3.27
CA ASP A 73 6.02 9.27 -3.66
C ASP A 73 5.35 8.29 -2.68
N LEU A 74 6.10 7.29 -2.18
CA LEU A 74 5.58 6.34 -1.21
C LEU A 74 5.31 6.98 0.15
N GLU A 75 6.20 7.87 0.62
CA GLU A 75 6.00 8.62 1.86
C GLU A 75 4.80 9.57 1.75
N LEU A 76 4.68 10.31 0.65
CA LEU A 76 3.53 11.20 0.39
C LEU A 76 2.21 10.42 0.35
N PHE A 77 2.20 9.22 -0.23
CA PHE A 77 1.05 8.32 -0.19
C PHE A 77 0.68 7.95 1.24
N MET A 78 1.66 7.56 2.06
CA MET A 78 1.43 7.18 3.45
C MET A 78 0.94 8.34 4.30
N GLU A 79 1.49 9.56 4.13
CA GLU A 79 1.01 10.76 4.83
C GLU A 79 -0.48 11.00 4.54
N LYS A 80 -0.86 11.02 3.26
CA LYS A 80 -2.27 11.21 2.85
C LYS A 80 -3.18 10.09 3.37
N LEU A 81 -2.65 8.86 3.42
CA LEU A 81 -3.39 7.74 3.97
C LEU A 81 -3.62 7.91 5.47
N PHE A 82 -2.60 8.32 6.23
CA PHE A 82 -2.71 8.58 7.67
C PHE A 82 -3.68 9.72 7.98
N ASP A 83 -3.72 10.78 7.16
CA ASP A 83 -4.68 11.88 7.31
C ASP A 83 -6.14 11.41 7.17
N LEU A 84 -6.38 10.32 6.44
CA LEU A 84 -7.70 9.74 6.22
C LEU A 84 -8.07 8.66 7.23
N PHE A 85 -7.10 8.14 8.00
CA PHE A 85 -7.41 7.16 9.04
C PHE A 85 -8.29 7.81 10.12
N PRO A 86 -9.39 7.14 10.55
CA PRO A 86 -10.11 7.58 11.73
C PRO A 86 -9.14 7.68 12.90
N LYS A 87 -9.15 8.80 13.64
CA LYS A 87 -8.24 9.04 14.77
C LYS A 87 -8.28 7.91 15.82
N GLU A 88 -9.41 7.22 15.91
CA GLU A 88 -9.66 6.07 16.78
C GLU A 88 -8.85 4.82 16.40
N MET A 89 -8.41 4.72 15.14
CA MET A 89 -7.63 3.60 14.61
C MET A 89 -6.12 3.80 14.77
N ILE A 90 -5.68 5.04 14.99
CA ILE A 90 -4.27 5.37 15.21
C ILE A 90 -3.95 5.14 16.68
N ARG A 91 -3.22 4.06 16.98
CA ARG A 91 -2.64 3.86 18.32
C ARG A 91 -1.31 4.60 18.38
N GLU A 92 -1.27 5.71 19.12
CA GLU A 92 0.00 6.33 19.51
C GLU A 92 0.76 5.33 20.40
N ILE A 93 2.03 5.08 20.06
CA ILE A 93 2.95 4.20 20.79
C ILE A 93 3.72 5.02 21.81
#